data_AF-J9H951-F1
#
_entry.id   AF-J9H951-F1
#
_cell.length_a   1.000
_cell.length_b   1.000
_cell.length_c   1.000
_cell.angle_alpha   90.00
_cell.angle_beta   90.00
_cell.angle_gamma   90.00
#
_symmetry.space_group_name_H-M   'P 1'
#
loop_
_entity.id
_entity.type
_entity.pdbx_description
1 polymer ?
#
loop_
_entity_poly.entity_id
_entity_poly.type
_entity_poly.pdbx_seq_one_letter_code
_entity_poly.pdbx_strand_id
1 'polypeptide(L)'
;MKTERDDSRSLWLRVLSPEGLLFEGAVSRVTLPGSQGRFTVLPQHAPLLASLTRGNLTFMPLATEVTGMGTLGTESVAWSSQAGEPDAGRGTDFSEPCEQVFALREGFVEVRQNQVIACVERE
;
A
#
# COMPACT_ATOMS: atom_id res chain seq x y z
N MET A 1 20.84 -8.09 -18.12
CA MET A 1 19.73 -7.24 -18.60
C MET A 1 19.15 -6.51 -17.40
N LYS A 2 19.43 -5.22 -17.24
CA LYS A 2 18.84 -4.39 -16.17
C LYS A 2 17.55 -3.79 -16.71
N THR A 3 16.44 -4.06 -16.05
CA THR A 3 15.11 -3.55 -16.40
C THR A 3 15.01 -2.09 -15.93
N GLU A 4 15.68 -1.17 -16.63
CA GLU A 4 15.87 0.24 -16.24
C GLU A 4 14.88 1.18 -16.99
N ARG A 5 13.63 0.75 -17.20
CA ARG A 5 12.63 1.48 -18.02
C ARG A 5 11.27 1.76 -17.37
N ASP A 6 11.11 1.59 -16.06
CA ASP A 6 9.85 1.94 -15.38
C ASP A 6 9.99 2.94 -14.22
N ASP A 7 11.05 3.75 -14.19
CA ASP A 7 11.22 4.81 -13.19
C ASP A 7 10.25 6.01 -13.37
N SER A 8 9.50 6.05 -14.49
CA SER A 8 8.61 7.18 -14.81
C SER A 8 7.16 6.99 -14.32
N ARG A 9 6.78 5.79 -13.86
CA ARG A 9 5.39 5.46 -13.50
C ARG A 9 5.21 4.81 -12.13
N SER A 10 6.30 4.58 -11.41
CA SER A 10 6.30 3.81 -10.16
C SER A 10 6.72 4.68 -8.98
N LEU A 11 5.87 4.91 -7.98
CA LEU A 11 6.21 5.71 -6.80
C LEU A 11 6.76 4.81 -5.69
N TRP A 12 7.91 5.14 -5.08
CA TRP A 12 8.44 4.36 -3.96
C TRP A 12 7.87 4.85 -2.63
N LEU A 13 7.09 4.02 -1.93
CA LEU A 13 6.51 4.36 -0.63
C LEU A 13 7.28 3.67 0.50
N ARG A 14 7.60 4.44 1.53
CA ARG A 14 8.18 3.98 2.78
C ARG A 14 7.35 4.50 3.96
N VAL A 15 6.79 3.59 4.75
CA VAL A 15 5.99 3.92 5.94
C VAL A 15 6.77 3.49 7.17
N LEU A 16 7.07 4.45 8.04
CA LEU A 16 7.86 4.30 9.25
C LEU A 16 6.98 4.59 10.47
N SER A 17 7.14 3.80 11.52
CA SER A 17 6.58 4.03 12.86
C SER A 17 7.70 4.10 13.90
N PRO A 18 7.42 4.55 15.14
CA PRO A 18 8.38 4.43 16.23
C PRO A 18 8.86 2.99 16.49
N GLU A 19 8.07 1.98 16.11
CA GLU A 19 8.40 0.56 16.25
C GLU A 19 9.29 0.04 15.10
N GLY A 20 9.36 0.77 13.98
CA GLY A 20 10.22 0.44 12.85
C GLY A 20 9.56 0.65 11.48
N LEU A 21 10.05 -0.08 10.48
CA LEU A 21 9.52 -0.04 9.12
C LEU A 21 8.22 -0.84 9.04
N LEU A 22 7.10 -0.17 8.74
CA LEU A 22 5.80 -0.81 8.57
C LEU A 22 5.60 -1.35 7.15
N PHE A 23 6.03 -0.58 6.15
CA PHE A 23 5.87 -0.92 4.75
C PHE A 23 6.96 -0.25 3.90
N GLU A 24 7.45 -0.97 2.90
CA GLU A 24 8.37 -0.45 1.89
C GLU A 24 8.12 -1.15 0.56
N GLY A 25 7.89 -0.38 -0.51
CA GLY A 25 7.70 -0.95 -1.83
C GLY A 25 7.22 0.05 -2.88
N ALA A 26 7.11 -0.43 -4.12
CA ALA A 26 6.58 0.33 -5.25
C ALA A 26 5.04 0.36 -5.24
N VAL A 27 4.48 1.57 -5.35
CA VAL A 27 3.05 1.85 -5.32
C VAL A 27 2.65 2.76 -6.50
N SER A 28 1.41 2.68 -6.94
CA SER A 28 0.91 3.48 -8.07
C SER A 28 0.48 4.86 -7.59
N ARG A 29 -0.08 4.91 -6.39
CA ARG A 29 -0.61 6.13 -5.76
C ARG A 29 -0.71 5.93 -4.26
N VAL A 30 -0.61 7.04 -3.52
CA VAL A 30 -0.75 7.08 -2.06
C VAL A 30 -1.68 8.21 -1.69
N THR A 31 -2.75 7.91 -0.96
CA THR A 31 -3.71 8.87 -0.43
C THR A 31 -3.49 9.04 1.07
N LEU A 32 -3.33 10.28 1.50
CA LEU A 32 -2.89 10.63 2.84
C LEU A 32 -3.87 11.62 3.50
N PRO A 33 -4.15 11.46 4.80
CA PRO A 33 -4.95 12.42 5.56
C PRO A 33 -4.07 13.60 6.00
N GLY A 34 -3.98 14.65 5.18
CA GLY A 34 -3.26 15.88 5.52
C GLY A 34 -4.04 16.78 6.48
N SER A 35 -3.33 17.69 7.16
CA SER A 35 -3.94 18.67 8.09
C SER A 35 -4.93 19.63 7.41
N GLN A 36 -4.73 19.93 6.12
CA GLN A 36 -5.62 20.78 5.31
C GLN A 36 -6.65 19.98 4.50
N GLY A 37 -6.71 18.65 4.69
CA GLY A 37 -7.56 17.75 3.93
C GLY A 37 -6.80 16.55 3.36
N ARG A 38 -7.55 15.62 2.75
CA ARG A 38 -6.98 14.44 2.11
C ARG A 38 -6.36 14.81 0.77
N PHE A 39 -5.21 14.24 0.46
CA PHE A 39 -4.54 14.44 -0.82
C PHE A 39 -3.92 13.13 -1.32
N THR A 40 -3.75 13.03 -2.63
CA THR A 40 -3.18 11.85 -3.29
C THR A 40 -1.89 12.24 -3.99
N VAL A 41 -0.83 11.48 -3.73
CA VAL A 41 0.48 11.60 -4.35
C VAL A 41 0.59 10.57 -5.48
N LEU A 42 0.99 11.07 -6.65
CA LEU A 42 1.23 10.29 -7.86
C LEU A 42 2.74 10.30 -8.18
N PRO A 43 3.22 9.44 -9.09
CA PRO A 43 4.59 9.51 -9.60
C PRO A 43 4.89 10.91 -10.14
N GLN A 44 6.14 11.37 -9.98
CA GLN A 44 6.61 12.69 -10.44
C GLN A 44 5.92 13.89 -9.75
N HIS A 45 5.47 13.71 -8.51
CA HIS A 45 4.94 14.83 -7.73
C HIS A 45 6.04 15.81 -7.31
N ALA A 46 5.68 17.09 -7.20
CA ALA A 46 6.60 18.11 -6.68
C ALA A 46 7.00 17.79 -5.21
N PRO A 47 8.21 18.19 -4.78
CA PRO A 47 8.63 18.04 -3.40
C PRO A 47 7.64 18.72 -2.44
N LEU A 48 7.20 18.00 -1.41
CA LEU A 48 6.20 18.48 -0.45
C LEU A 48 6.51 17.92 0.94
N LEU A 49 6.43 18.78 1.95
CA LEU A 49 6.36 18.38 3.35
C LEU A 49 4.96 18.69 3.86
N ALA A 50 4.29 17.70 4.43
CA ALA A 50 2.95 17.88 4.99
C ALA A 50 2.79 17.14 6.32
N SER A 51 2.05 17.76 7.23
CA SER A 51 1.61 17.12 8.47
C SER A 51 0.38 16.26 8.19
N LEU A 52 0.37 15.05 8.75
CA LEU A 52 -0.75 14.12 8.71
C LEU A 52 -1.58 14.26 9.98
N THR A 53 -2.90 14.16 9.83
CA THR A 53 -3.85 14.14 10.94
C THR A 53 -4.50 12.77 11.06
N ARG A 54 -5.28 12.58 12.12
CA ARG A 54 -5.97 11.32 12.38
C ARG A 54 -6.82 10.92 11.19
N GLY A 55 -6.62 9.69 10.71
CA GLY A 55 -7.38 9.17 9.58
C GLY A 55 -6.78 7.91 8.97
N ASN A 56 -7.17 7.67 7.73
CA ASN A 56 -6.79 6.50 6.97
C ASN A 56 -5.83 6.92 5.85
N LEU A 57 -4.63 6.35 5.87
CA LEU A 57 -3.68 6.33 4.78
C LEU A 57 -4.02 5.14 3.89
N THR A 58 -4.14 5.37 2.60
CA THR A 58 -4.55 4.35 1.64
C THR A 58 -3.58 4.33 0.46
N PHE A 59 -3.11 3.17 0.02
CA PHE A 59 -2.23 3.07 -1.16
C PHE A 59 -2.48 1.82 -1.99
N MET A 60 -2.01 1.88 -3.23
CA MET A 60 -2.14 0.79 -4.19
C MET A 60 -0.75 0.26 -4.57
N PRO A 61 -0.35 -0.95 -4.13
CA PRO A 61 0.93 -1.55 -4.51
C PRO A 61 0.95 -1.98 -5.98
N LEU A 62 2.11 -1.88 -6.66
CA LEU A 62 2.28 -2.37 -8.05
C LEU A 62 2.52 -3.87 -8.16
N ALA A 63 3.09 -4.48 -7.11
CA ALA A 63 3.43 -5.89 -7.08
C ALA A 63 3.01 -6.49 -5.72
N THR A 64 2.42 -7.69 -5.75
CA THR A 64 2.03 -8.47 -4.56
C THR A 64 3.26 -9.10 -3.90
N GLU A 65 4.26 -8.30 -3.54
CA GLU A 65 5.41 -8.73 -2.73
C GLU A 65 5.46 -7.87 -1.47
N VAL A 66 4.43 -8.04 -0.63
CA VAL A 66 4.25 -7.27 0.60
C VAL A 66 5.22 -7.83 1.65
N THR A 67 6.46 -7.31 1.72
CA THR A 67 7.41 -7.66 2.80
C THR A 67 7.03 -6.86 4.04
N GLY A 68 5.99 -7.32 4.74
CA GLY A 68 5.51 -6.68 5.96
C GLY A 68 4.17 -7.27 6.41
N MET A 69 4.22 -8.38 7.13
CA MET A 69 3.07 -8.84 7.92
C MET A 69 3.55 -9.38 9.26
N GLY A 70 3.19 -8.67 10.34
CA GLY A 70 2.77 -9.33 11.56
C GLY A 70 1.36 -9.86 11.34
N THR A 71 1.28 -11.17 11.01
CA THR A 71 0.21 -12.19 11.17
C THR A 71 -1.27 -11.75 11.02
N LEU A 72 -2.11 -12.43 10.22
CA LEU A 72 -2.74 -13.73 10.49
C LEU A 72 -3.12 -14.42 9.17
N GLY A 73 -3.16 -15.76 9.21
CA GLY A 73 -3.06 -16.62 8.03
C GLY A 73 -4.20 -16.58 7.02
N THR A 74 -3.84 -16.83 5.77
CA THR A 74 -4.58 -17.75 4.92
C THR A 74 -3.60 -18.82 4.49
N GLU A 75 -3.57 -19.85 5.32
CA GLU A 75 -3.19 -21.18 4.95
C GLU A 75 -3.54 -21.51 3.50
N SER A 76 -2.49 -21.90 2.77
CA SER A 76 -2.60 -22.81 1.65
C SER A 76 -3.41 -24.03 2.10
N VAL A 77 -4.70 -24.07 1.78
CA VAL A 77 -5.46 -25.32 1.77
C VAL A 77 -5.58 -25.79 0.34
N ALA A 78 -4.72 -26.77 0.07
CA ALA A 78 -4.80 -27.68 -1.04
C ALA A 78 -6.21 -28.29 -1.15
N TRP A 79 -6.64 -28.46 -2.40
CA TRP A 79 -7.72 -29.32 -2.85
C TRP A 79 -7.93 -30.55 -1.94
N SER A 80 -9.10 -30.66 -1.32
CA SER A 80 -9.64 -31.92 -0.81
C SER A 80 -11.05 -32.10 -1.34
N SER A 81 -11.17 -33.15 -2.15
CA SER A 81 -12.34 -33.54 -2.93
C SER A 81 -13.61 -33.76 -2.10
N GLN A 82 -14.75 -33.46 -2.75
CA GLN A 82 -16.01 -34.20 -2.73
C GLN A 82 -17.12 -33.78 -1.75
N ALA A 83 -17.95 -32.82 -2.20
CA ALA A 83 -19.42 -32.96 -2.23
C ALA A 83 -20.09 -31.83 -3.04
N GLY A 84 -20.71 -32.18 -4.18
CA GLY A 84 -21.86 -31.48 -4.77
C GLY A 84 -21.64 -30.23 -5.63
N GLU A 85 -21.55 -30.40 -6.96
CA GLU A 85 -22.01 -29.40 -7.96
C GLU A 85 -23.54 -29.53 -8.17
N PRO A 86 -24.27 -28.63 -8.88
CA PRO A 86 -23.89 -27.46 -9.71
C PRO A 86 -24.72 -26.19 -9.33
N ASP A 87 -24.68 -24.98 -9.89
CA ASP A 87 -24.45 -24.45 -11.24
C ASP A 87 -24.25 -22.90 -11.13
N ALA A 88 -23.62 -22.28 -12.14
CA ALA A 88 -23.37 -20.85 -12.35
C ALA A 88 -21.96 -20.35 -11.95
N GLY A 89 -21.04 -20.52 -12.89
CA GLY A 89 -19.66 -20.07 -12.82
C GLY A 89 -19.51 -18.55 -12.64
N ARG A 90 -18.68 -18.18 -11.65
CA ARG A 90 -17.76 -17.05 -11.74
C ARG A 90 -16.62 -17.33 -10.77
N GLY A 91 -15.52 -17.87 -11.30
CA GLY A 91 -14.27 -17.90 -10.55
C GLY A 91 -13.91 -16.46 -10.21
N THR A 92 -13.97 -16.10 -8.93
CA THR A 92 -13.40 -14.84 -8.45
C THR A 92 -11.96 -15.13 -8.03
N ASP A 93 -11.15 -15.54 -9.01
CA ASP A 93 -9.70 -15.41 -8.94
C ASP A 93 -9.36 -13.98 -9.34
N PHE A 94 -9.66 -13.07 -8.42
CA PHE A 94 -9.33 -11.67 -8.52
C PHE A 94 -8.57 -11.34 -7.24
N SER A 95 -7.30 -11.74 -7.16
CA SER A 95 -6.35 -11.00 -6.33
C SER A 95 -6.10 -9.66 -7.03
N GLU A 96 -7.16 -8.85 -7.14
CA GLU A 96 -7.04 -7.45 -7.50
C GLU A 96 -6.02 -6.85 -6.52
N PRO A 97 -5.08 -5.99 -7.00
CA PRO A 97 -4.10 -5.35 -6.13
C PRO A 97 -4.87 -4.63 -5.02
N CYS A 98 -4.92 -5.29 -3.85
CA CYS A 98 -5.81 -4.89 -2.78
C CYS A 98 -5.37 -3.52 -2.29
N GLU A 99 -6.29 -2.57 -2.32
CA GLU A 99 -6.05 -1.24 -1.78
C GLU A 99 -5.75 -1.37 -0.29
N GLN A 100 -4.52 -1.06 0.11
CA GLN A 100 -4.07 -1.25 1.48
C GLN A 100 -4.38 -0.01 2.30
N VAL A 101 -5.02 -0.20 3.46
CA VAL A 101 -5.43 0.87 4.38
C VAL A 101 -4.67 0.77 5.70
N PHE A 102 -4.15 1.90 6.18
CA PHE A 102 -3.52 2.08 7.49
C PHE A 102 -4.23 3.19 8.27
N ALA A 103 -4.71 2.88 9.47
CA ALA A 103 -5.16 3.91 10.41
C ALA A 103 -3.95 4.52 11.12
N LEU A 104 -3.91 5.85 11.18
CA LEU A 104 -2.86 6.61 11.88
C LEU A 104 -3.48 7.70 12.76
N ARG A 105 -2.85 7.98 13.90
CA ARG A 105 -3.22 9.08 14.81
C ARG A 105 -2.69 10.42 14.31
N GLU A 106 -1.41 10.45 13.98
CA GLU A 106 -0.70 11.62 13.49
C GLU A 106 0.58 11.19 12.77
N GLY A 107 1.22 12.15 12.11
CA GLY A 107 2.48 11.89 11.45
C GLY A 107 2.91 13.02 10.54
N PHE A 108 3.94 12.74 9.75
CA PHE A 108 4.44 13.64 8.72
C PHE A 108 4.75 12.84 7.47
N VAL A 109 4.57 13.48 6.32
CA VAL A 109 4.97 12.92 5.05
C VAL A 109 5.93 13.86 4.35
N GLU A 110 6.99 13.25 3.82
CA GLU A 110 7.92 13.87 2.89
C GLU A 110 7.72 13.23 1.51
N VAL A 111 7.33 14.06 0.56
CA VAL A 111 7.25 13.72 -0.86
C VAL A 111 8.48 14.29 -1.54
N ARG A 112 9.20 13.43 -2.26
CA ARG A 112 10.25 13.78 -3.21
C ARG A 112 9.76 13.44 -4.63
N GLN A 113 10.62 13.56 -5.63
CA GLN A 113 10.27 13.34 -7.04
C GLN A 113 9.48 12.05 -7.29
N ASN A 114 9.94 10.93 -6.74
CA ASN A 114 9.32 9.63 -6.94
C ASN A 114 9.41 8.73 -5.69
N GLN A 115 9.51 9.39 -4.54
CA GLN A 115 9.67 8.73 -3.26
C GLN A 115 8.77 9.44 -2.24
N VAL A 116 8.02 8.66 -1.47
CA VAL A 116 7.19 9.12 -0.37
C VAL A 116 7.65 8.45 0.90
N ILE A 117 8.00 9.24 1.90
CA ILE A 117 8.38 8.77 3.22
C ILE A 117 7.33 9.29 4.20
N ALA A 118 6.56 8.38 4.79
CA ALA A 118 5.55 8.70 5.78
C ALA A 118 6.00 8.19 7.15
N CYS A 119 6.26 9.10 8.08
CA CYS A 119 6.48 8.79 9.48
C CYS A 119 5.16 8.93 10.22
N VAL A 120 4.61 7.83 10.72
CA VAL A 120 3.26 7.77 11.27
C VAL A 120 3.25 7.12 12.65
N GLU A 121 2.37 7.61 13.52
CA GLU A 121 2.02 6.94 14.76
C GLU A 121 0.73 6.13 14.53
N ARG A 122 0.77 4.82 14.84
CA ARG A 122 -0.40 3.95 14.71
C ARG A 122 -1.39 4.22 15.84
N GLU A 123 -2.67 3.94 15.58
CA GLU A 123 -3.72 4.06 16.60
C GLU A 123 -3.59 3.06 17.75
#